data_AF-A0A367JK55-F1
#
_entry.id   AF-A0A367JK55-F1
#
_cell.length_a   1.000
_cell.length_b   1.000
_cell.length_c   1.000
_cell.angle_alpha   90.00
_cell.angle_beta   90.00
_cell.angle_gamma   90.00
#
_symmetry.space_group_name_H-M   'P 1'
#
loop_
_entity.id
_entity.type
_entity.pdbx_description
1 polymer ?
#
loop_
_entity_poly.entity_id
_entity_poly.type
_entity_poly.pdbx_seq_one_letter_code
_entity_poly.pdbx_strand_id
1 'polypeptide(L)'
;MSGQSTPNLYNDSSLLLRARKSDRDLVGYDIKEDKKPVYEVIEMGEVAKWDPNAKQNKRKWSLLQHKPYLALILCMLIFLGFIVNTRFQRKIPTRHQLFFNGTTYFDTTVILLSLDGFRNDYLDRKVTPNIENIGKRGISAEYMNPSFPSITFPNHWTLVTGLYPEAHGIVANEFYDPALGQYFIHKNESISSDPKWWKGEPIWITSKKQGKKSAVIMWPGSNVKIDSLSPDYYQPYAREITAQDKMDTVLNWLDLPMDERPQSISVYIPQIDQKGHGGGPNGGQLNSVLTDMDNAIGYLLKGLKQRNLDSHVHVVVVSDHGMAPSDPSRYIFYDKILSDESQSYLRPREAWPLLGLRPRDDAPEHIIDQIYHELQTYTETHDDVHFTFYRREEMPSRFHYNATERIAPIVIIPDVGYAIIRSTDKKAPKGIHGYDNLAPEMRAIFAATGPKISEHYGKGTRLSPFFNTELYAFLTTLLDLVPAPNNATLNGILK
;
A
#
# COMPACT_ATOMS: atom_id res chain seq x y z
N MET A 1 31.79 -9.55 51.06
CA MET A 1 30.69 -8.68 50.58
C MET A 1 30.64 -8.86 49.07
N SER A 2 29.69 -9.57 48.45
CA SER A 2 28.24 -9.31 48.35
C SER A 2 27.94 -8.00 47.60
N GLY A 3 27.18 -7.95 46.50
CA GLY A 3 26.51 -8.98 45.69
C GLY A 3 26.36 -8.46 44.25
N GLN A 4 25.39 -8.87 43.43
CA GLN A 4 24.29 -9.82 43.63
C GLN A 4 23.82 -10.28 42.24
N SER A 5 23.58 -11.57 42.04
CA SER A 5 22.95 -12.11 40.84
C SER A 5 21.44 -12.22 41.02
N THR A 6 20.67 -12.09 39.93
CA THR A 6 19.27 -12.50 39.85
C THR A 6 19.02 -13.29 38.55
N PRO A 7 18.12 -14.30 38.54
CA PRO A 7 18.06 -15.29 37.48
C PRO A 7 16.85 -15.13 36.54
N ASN A 8 17.01 -15.54 35.28
CA ASN A 8 15.88 -15.83 34.39
C ASN A 8 15.41 -17.27 34.60
N LEU A 9 14.13 -17.41 34.96
CA LEU A 9 13.37 -18.65 34.92
C LEU A 9 12.08 -18.35 34.16
N TYR A 10 11.87 -19.01 33.03
CA TYR A 10 10.69 -19.84 32.81
C TYR A 10 10.97 -20.80 31.65
N ASN A 11 10.65 -22.07 31.86
CA ASN A 11 10.92 -23.16 30.95
C ASN A 11 9.61 -23.87 30.59
N ASP A 12 9.62 -24.48 29.41
CA ASP A 12 8.75 -25.58 28.96
C ASP A 12 7.23 -25.39 28.88
N SER A 13 6.69 -25.79 27.73
CA SER A 13 5.29 -26.19 27.52
C SER A 13 5.22 -27.05 26.25
N SER A 14 5.98 -28.14 26.24
CA SER A 14 5.88 -29.22 25.27
C SER A 14 4.87 -30.30 25.72
N LEU A 15 4.44 -31.19 24.79
CA LEU A 15 3.47 -32.31 24.98
C LEU A 15 1.99 -31.86 25.10
N LEU A 16 0.94 -32.48 24.53
CA LEU A 16 0.66 -33.61 23.61
C LEU A 16 -0.73 -33.30 22.96
N LEU A 17 -1.35 -34.04 22.01
CA LEU A 17 -1.16 -35.37 21.41
C LEU A 17 -1.63 -35.35 19.93
N ARG A 18 -1.47 -36.47 19.20
CA ARG A 18 -1.97 -36.68 17.82
C ARG A 18 -3.43 -37.14 17.75
N ALA A 19 -4.12 -36.82 16.65
CA ALA A 19 -5.13 -37.70 16.05
C ALA A 19 -5.26 -37.49 14.52
N ARG A 20 -4.43 -38.19 13.72
CA ARG A 20 -4.75 -38.41 12.30
C ARG A 20 -5.72 -39.60 12.21
N LYS A 21 -6.73 -39.49 11.36
CA LYS A 21 -7.46 -40.63 10.78
C LYS A 21 -7.44 -40.48 9.28
N SER A 22 -6.69 -41.35 8.60
CA SER A 22 -6.87 -41.65 7.19
C SER A 22 -7.32 -43.10 7.04
N ASP A 23 -7.81 -43.43 5.86
CA ASP A 23 -7.90 -44.76 5.29
C ASP A 23 -8.87 -45.76 5.94
N ARG A 24 -10.05 -45.86 5.33
CA ARG A 24 -10.70 -47.14 5.06
C ARG A 24 -11.24 -47.13 3.64
N ASP A 25 -10.71 -48.03 2.83
CA ASP A 25 -11.33 -48.39 1.56
C ASP A 25 -11.14 -49.90 1.31
N LEU A 26 -12.03 -50.46 0.49
CA LEU A 26 -12.03 -51.82 -0.11
C LEU A 26 -12.50 -53.07 0.70
N VAL A 27 -13.77 -53.42 0.44
CA VAL A 27 -14.28 -54.66 -0.24
C VAL A 27 -14.24 -56.05 0.44
N GLY A 28 -15.40 -56.74 0.37
CA GLY A 28 -15.63 -58.19 0.59
C GLY A 28 -17.05 -58.49 1.14
N TYR A 29 -18.10 -58.66 0.31
CA TYR A 29 -18.73 -59.94 -0.14
C TYR A 29 -19.08 -60.95 1.00
N ASP A 30 -20.22 -61.65 1.09
CA ASP A 30 -21.57 -61.64 0.44
C ASP A 30 -22.52 -62.57 1.27
N ILE A 31 -23.87 -62.46 1.30
CA ILE A 31 -24.85 -63.19 0.44
C ILE A 31 -26.31 -62.86 0.91
N LYS A 32 -27.25 -62.66 -0.04
CA LYS A 32 -28.74 -62.91 -0.08
C LYS A 32 -29.64 -62.65 1.17
N GLU A 33 -30.83 -62.04 1.05
CA GLU A 33 -32.02 -62.65 0.40
C GLU A 33 -33.07 -61.66 -0.18
N ASP A 34 -33.99 -62.20 -0.99
CA ASP A 34 -34.94 -61.47 -1.85
C ASP A 34 -36.25 -61.00 -1.18
N LYS A 35 -36.82 -59.86 -1.62
CA LYS A 35 -38.07 -59.82 -2.45
C LYS A 35 -38.60 -58.41 -2.74
N LYS A 36 -39.35 -58.31 -3.85
CA LYS A 36 -39.97 -57.10 -4.42
C LYS A 36 -41.38 -56.82 -3.85
N PRO A 37 -41.97 -55.63 -4.06
CA PRO A 37 -43.03 -55.10 -3.21
C PRO A 37 -44.44 -55.56 -3.57
N VAL A 38 -45.37 -55.38 -2.62
CA VAL A 38 -46.82 -55.54 -2.81
C VAL A 38 -47.49 -54.22 -2.39
N TYR A 39 -48.36 -53.70 -3.26
CA TYR A 39 -49.35 -52.69 -2.90
C TYR A 39 -50.64 -53.43 -2.50
N GLU A 40 -51.33 -52.95 -1.47
CA GLU A 40 -52.73 -53.31 -1.24
C GLU A 40 -53.52 -52.07 -0.82
N VAL A 41 -54.77 -52.01 -1.29
CA VAL A 41 -55.72 -50.90 -1.16
C VAL A 41 -56.98 -51.48 -0.51
N ILE A 42 -57.95 -50.62 -0.16
CA ILE A 42 -59.32 -50.96 0.32
C ILE A 42 -59.32 -51.15 1.86
N GLU A 43 -60.25 -50.63 2.67
CA GLU A 43 -61.62 -50.12 2.40
C GLU A 43 -61.98 -48.85 3.20
N MET A 44 -63.06 -48.15 2.81
CA MET A 44 -63.69 -47.10 3.64
C MET A 44 -64.79 -47.71 4.52
N GLY A 45 -64.88 -47.31 5.80
CA GLY A 45 -65.90 -47.78 6.75
C GLY A 45 -66.53 -46.67 7.60
N GLU A 46 -67.70 -46.20 7.14
CA GLU A 46 -68.84 -45.55 7.84
C GLU A 46 -68.69 -44.43 8.90
N VAL A 47 -69.78 -43.65 8.99
CA VAL A 47 -69.90 -42.36 9.68
C VAL A 47 -70.26 -42.50 11.16
N ALA A 48 -69.44 -41.90 12.05
CA ALA A 48 -69.82 -41.67 13.44
C ALA A 48 -70.63 -40.37 13.60
N LYS A 49 -71.72 -40.43 14.39
CA LYS A 49 -72.74 -39.37 14.52
C LYS A 49 -72.23 -38.14 15.29
N TRP A 50 -72.68 -36.96 14.90
CA TRP A 50 -72.47 -35.69 15.61
C TRP A 50 -73.27 -35.64 16.91
N ASP A 51 -72.60 -35.44 18.05
CA ASP A 51 -73.21 -35.14 19.35
C ASP A 51 -73.29 -33.62 19.56
N PRO A 52 -74.50 -33.02 19.68
CA PRO A 52 -74.66 -31.59 19.90
C PRO A 52 -74.23 -31.09 21.30
N ASN A 53 -73.91 -31.96 22.27
CA ASN A 53 -73.73 -31.60 23.68
C ASN A 53 -72.30 -31.71 24.23
N ALA A 54 -71.28 -31.89 23.37
CA ALA A 54 -69.88 -31.86 23.77
C ALA A 54 -69.45 -30.45 24.25
N LYS A 55 -69.53 -30.21 25.57
CA LYS A 55 -69.25 -28.91 26.22
C LYS A 55 -67.86 -28.36 25.88
N GLN A 56 -67.83 -27.09 25.42
CA GLN A 56 -66.59 -26.34 25.14
C GLN A 56 -65.67 -26.22 26.37
N ASN A 57 -64.52 -26.89 26.34
CA ASN A 57 -63.42 -26.59 27.25
C ASN A 57 -62.61 -25.40 26.71
N LYS A 58 -62.99 -24.18 27.10
CA LYS A 58 -62.23 -22.95 26.78
C LYS A 58 -60.89 -22.93 27.52
N ARG A 59 -59.82 -23.43 26.88
CA ARG A 59 -58.43 -23.13 27.31
C ARG A 59 -58.23 -21.62 27.28
N LYS A 60 -58.13 -20.98 28.46
CA LYS A 60 -57.71 -19.58 28.59
C LYS A 60 -56.23 -19.48 28.21
N TRP A 61 -55.95 -18.94 27.03
CA TRP A 61 -54.61 -18.54 26.62
C TRP A 61 -54.11 -17.45 27.58
N SER A 62 -53.12 -17.76 28.42
CA SER A 62 -52.59 -16.79 29.37
C SER A 62 -51.45 -15.99 28.74
N LEU A 63 -51.54 -14.67 28.82
CA LEU A 63 -50.54 -13.73 28.29
C LEU A 63 -49.14 -13.89 28.92
N LEU A 64 -48.98 -14.71 29.97
CA LEU A 64 -47.68 -14.96 30.61
C LEU A 64 -46.76 -15.84 29.77
N GLN A 65 -47.28 -16.75 28.92
CA GLN A 65 -46.44 -17.71 28.19
C GLN A 65 -45.64 -17.08 27.03
N HIS A 66 -45.97 -15.86 26.60
CA HIS A 66 -45.30 -15.17 25.50
C HIS A 66 -44.29 -14.09 25.93
N LYS A 67 -44.14 -13.84 27.24
CA LYS A 67 -43.17 -12.86 27.77
C LYS A 67 -41.72 -13.02 27.27
N PRO A 68 -41.12 -14.23 27.19
CA PRO A 68 -39.74 -14.35 26.68
C PRO A 68 -39.63 -13.99 25.19
N TYR A 69 -40.65 -14.30 24.37
CA TYR A 69 -40.67 -13.96 22.96
C TYR A 69 -40.81 -12.45 22.73
N LEU A 70 -41.66 -11.77 23.52
CA LEU A 70 -41.78 -10.31 23.50
C LEU A 70 -40.47 -9.62 23.90
N ALA A 71 -39.77 -10.12 24.92
CA ALA A 71 -38.45 -9.62 25.30
C ALA A 71 -37.41 -9.83 24.20
N LEU A 72 -37.41 -11.00 23.54
CA LEU A 72 -36.45 -11.33 22.49
C LEU A 72 -36.68 -10.50 21.21
N ILE A 73 -37.95 -10.25 20.84
CA ILE A 73 -38.32 -9.31 19.77
C ILE A 73 -37.89 -7.88 20.14
N LEU A 74 -38.10 -7.44 21.38
CA LEU A 74 -37.65 -6.12 21.83
C LEU A 74 -36.12 -5.99 21.77
N CYS A 75 -35.37 -7.01 22.20
CA CYS A 75 -33.92 -7.05 22.06
C CYS A 75 -33.47 -7.02 20.60
N MET A 76 -34.13 -7.76 19.69
CA MET A 76 -33.87 -7.68 18.25
C MET A 76 -34.17 -6.30 17.67
N LEU A 77 -35.25 -5.64 18.10
CA LEU A 77 -35.60 -4.29 17.66
C LEU A 77 -34.63 -3.22 18.21
N ILE A 78 -34.14 -3.39 19.44
CA ILE A 78 -33.09 -2.53 20.02
C ILE A 78 -31.75 -2.77 19.31
N PHE A 79 -31.38 -4.01 19.02
CA PHE A 79 -30.15 -4.35 18.29
C PHE A 79 -30.20 -3.91 16.83
N LEU A 80 -31.34 -4.09 16.15
CA LEU A 80 -31.58 -3.54 14.81
C LEU A 80 -31.59 -2.01 14.86
N GLY A 81 -32.21 -1.40 15.88
CA GLY A 81 -32.16 0.04 16.13
C GLY A 81 -30.74 0.54 16.39
N PHE A 82 -29.88 -0.26 17.01
CA PHE A 82 -28.47 0.03 17.22
C PHE A 82 -27.64 -0.14 15.93
N ILE A 83 -27.92 -1.15 15.10
CA ILE A 83 -27.31 -1.32 13.76
C ILE A 83 -27.75 -0.20 12.82
N VAL A 84 -29.02 0.16 12.83
CA VAL A 84 -29.57 1.29 12.06
C VAL A 84 -28.98 2.59 12.58
N ASN A 85 -28.96 2.84 13.89
CA ASN A 85 -28.32 4.02 14.47
C ASN A 85 -26.83 4.07 14.16
N THR A 86 -26.06 2.98 14.28
CA THR A 86 -24.63 2.97 13.90
C THR A 86 -24.38 3.13 12.39
N ARG A 87 -25.33 2.72 11.53
CA ARG A 87 -25.29 3.00 10.08
C ARG A 87 -25.80 4.41 9.70
N PHE A 88 -26.68 5.01 10.49
CA PHE A 88 -27.21 6.38 10.31
C PHE A 88 -26.45 7.44 11.11
N GLN A 89 -25.60 7.05 12.06
CA GLN A 89 -24.43 7.77 12.56
C GLN A 89 -23.30 7.81 11.51
N ARG A 90 -23.68 7.80 10.21
CA ARG A 90 -22.90 8.49 9.20
C ARG A 90 -22.76 9.92 9.70
N LYS A 91 -21.50 10.31 9.95
CA LYS A 91 -21.09 11.61 10.47
C LYS A 91 -22.02 12.71 9.91
N ILE A 92 -22.57 13.53 10.81
CA ILE A 92 -23.15 14.82 10.44
C ILE A 92 -22.18 15.46 9.43
N PRO A 93 -22.61 15.88 8.23
CA PRO A 93 -21.70 16.43 7.25
C PRO A 93 -20.89 17.53 7.91
N THR A 94 -19.57 17.36 7.98
CA THR A 94 -18.66 18.44 8.36
C THR A 94 -18.97 19.58 7.41
N ARG A 95 -19.58 20.64 7.96
CA ARG A 95 -20.18 21.74 7.21
C ARG A 95 -19.12 22.26 6.26
N HIS A 96 -19.25 21.95 4.96
CA HIS A 96 -18.22 22.26 3.97
C HIS A 96 -18.00 23.77 3.98
N GLN A 97 -16.90 24.18 4.60
CA GLN A 97 -16.60 25.59 4.77
C GLN A 97 -15.98 26.07 3.48
N LEU A 98 -16.83 26.66 2.64
CA LEU A 98 -16.39 27.26 1.40
C LEU A 98 -15.65 28.56 1.71
N PHE A 99 -14.48 28.72 1.10
CA PHE A 99 -13.63 29.90 1.20
C PHE A 99 -13.80 30.76 -0.05
N PHE A 100 -14.01 32.06 0.12
CA PHE A 100 -14.11 32.99 -1.01
C PHE A 100 -12.77 33.67 -1.25
N ASN A 101 -12.19 33.51 -2.44
CA ASN A 101 -10.86 34.07 -2.77
C ASN A 101 -10.91 35.52 -3.31
N GLY A 102 -12.11 36.11 -3.41
CA GLY A 102 -12.33 37.41 -4.05
C GLY A 102 -13.02 37.35 -5.41
N THR A 103 -13.01 36.18 -6.10
CA THR A 103 -13.69 35.99 -7.39
C THR A 103 -14.69 34.83 -7.36
N THR A 104 -14.40 33.75 -6.64
CA THR A 104 -15.25 32.56 -6.56
C THR A 104 -15.05 31.80 -5.25
N TYR A 105 -15.96 30.88 -4.95
CA TYR A 105 -15.84 29.98 -3.81
C TYR A 105 -14.92 28.80 -4.13
N PHE A 106 -14.20 28.33 -3.12
CA PHE A 106 -13.32 27.17 -3.11
C PHE A 106 -13.70 26.26 -1.95
N ASP A 107 -13.65 24.95 -2.17
CA ASP A 107 -13.66 23.95 -1.11
C ASP A 107 -12.22 23.60 -0.72
N THR A 108 -12.04 22.94 0.43
CA THR A 108 -10.73 22.50 0.92
C THR A 108 -10.02 21.67 -0.14
N THR A 109 -8.87 22.15 -0.58
CA THR A 109 -8.09 21.59 -1.68
C THR A 109 -6.71 21.17 -1.16
N VAL A 110 -6.19 20.04 -1.67
CA VAL A 110 -4.86 19.51 -1.37
C VAL A 110 -4.13 19.22 -2.68
N ILE A 111 -2.93 19.76 -2.81
CA ILE A 111 -1.98 19.48 -3.90
C ILE A 111 -0.84 18.65 -3.32
N LEU A 112 -0.78 17.38 -3.73
CA LEU A 112 0.32 16.45 -3.43
C LEU A 112 1.32 16.45 -4.58
N LEU A 113 2.57 16.83 -4.29
CA LEU A 113 3.69 16.84 -5.22
C LEU A 113 4.71 15.76 -4.80
N SER A 114 4.94 14.75 -5.64
CA SER A 114 6.01 13.77 -5.45
C SER A 114 7.20 14.09 -6.34
N LEU A 115 8.35 14.32 -5.72
CA LEU A 115 9.66 14.54 -6.35
C LEU A 115 10.45 13.23 -6.31
N ASP A 116 10.38 12.44 -7.39
CA ASP A 116 10.95 11.09 -7.45
C ASP A 116 12.45 11.09 -7.10
N GLY A 117 12.88 10.20 -6.21
CA GLY A 117 14.28 10.05 -5.81
C GLY A 117 14.89 11.25 -5.06
N PHE A 118 14.08 12.21 -4.58
CA PHE A 118 14.57 13.32 -3.75
C PHE A 118 14.97 12.80 -2.36
N ARG A 119 16.25 12.47 -2.19
CA ARG A 119 16.85 12.07 -0.91
C ARG A 119 16.84 13.21 0.10
N ASN A 120 16.57 12.91 1.37
CA ASN A 120 16.33 13.94 2.39
C ASN A 120 17.48 14.95 2.57
N ASP A 121 18.74 14.49 2.51
CA ASP A 121 19.94 15.33 2.66
C ASP A 121 20.18 16.29 1.49
N TYR A 122 19.45 16.17 0.38
CA TYR A 122 19.51 17.15 -0.71
C TYR A 122 18.98 18.53 -0.28
N LEU A 123 18.16 18.61 0.77
CA LEU A 123 17.74 19.87 1.42
C LEU A 123 18.92 20.63 2.06
N ASP A 124 20.00 19.93 2.42
CA ASP A 124 21.19 20.56 3.01
C ASP A 124 22.10 21.22 1.95
N ARG A 125 21.84 20.98 0.66
CA ARG A 125 22.54 21.63 -0.46
C ARG A 125 22.19 23.11 -0.65
N LYS A 126 21.16 23.62 0.03
CA LYS A 126 20.70 25.04 0.01
C LYS A 126 20.39 25.61 -1.38
N VAL A 127 19.88 24.76 -2.26
CA VAL A 127 19.38 25.12 -3.60
C VAL A 127 17.85 24.99 -3.74
N THR A 128 17.13 24.68 -2.66
CA THR A 128 15.67 24.49 -2.65
C THR A 128 14.92 25.44 -1.69
N PRO A 129 15.03 26.77 -1.87
CA PRO A 129 14.44 27.75 -0.97
C PRO A 129 12.90 27.74 -0.92
N ASN A 130 12.20 27.35 -2.00
CA ASN A 130 10.74 27.31 -2.00
C ASN A 130 10.21 26.11 -1.19
N ILE A 131 10.84 24.95 -1.29
CA ILE A 131 10.54 23.78 -0.44
C ILE A 131 10.88 24.10 1.03
N GLU A 132 12.02 24.73 1.32
CA GLU A 132 12.32 25.20 2.67
C GLU A 132 11.25 26.18 3.20
N ASN A 133 10.71 27.05 2.34
CA ASN A 133 9.67 28.02 2.72
C ASN A 133 8.31 27.35 3.00
N ILE A 134 7.97 26.24 2.32
CA ILE A 134 6.80 25.41 2.68
C ILE A 134 6.95 24.93 4.12
N GLY A 135 8.10 24.33 4.48
CA GLY A 135 8.38 23.87 5.83
C GLY A 135 8.34 25.01 6.87
N LYS A 136 8.97 26.16 6.58
CA LYS A 136 8.97 27.34 7.46
C LYS A 136 7.58 27.96 7.67
N ARG A 137 6.68 27.88 6.68
CA ARG A 137 5.29 28.35 6.79
C ARG A 137 4.34 27.36 7.45
N GLY A 138 4.62 26.06 7.35
CA GLY A 138 3.83 24.97 7.92
C GLY A 138 4.69 24.00 8.71
N ILE A 139 4.88 22.80 8.17
CA ILE A 139 5.59 21.68 8.80
C ILE A 139 6.58 21.02 7.83
N SER A 140 7.62 20.40 8.38
CA SER A 140 8.48 19.45 7.66
C SER A 140 8.88 18.31 8.59
N ALA A 141 9.41 17.21 8.05
CA ALA A 141 10.00 16.14 8.85
C ALA A 141 11.54 16.21 8.86
N GLU A 142 12.18 15.53 9.80
CA GLU A 142 13.59 15.19 9.66
C GLU A 142 13.86 14.35 8.40
N TYR A 143 13.01 13.34 8.18
CA TYR A 143 12.89 12.52 6.97
C TYR A 143 11.59 11.71 7.03
N MET A 144 11.15 11.22 5.87
CA MET A 144 10.11 10.19 5.78
C MET A 144 10.78 8.86 5.39
N ASN A 145 10.45 7.78 6.09
CA ASN A 145 10.90 6.44 5.73
C ASN A 145 10.01 5.89 4.61
N PRO A 146 10.58 5.39 3.49
CA PRO A 146 9.81 4.63 2.52
C PRO A 146 9.32 3.30 3.10
N SER A 147 8.42 2.65 2.38
CA SER A 147 8.12 1.23 2.54
C SER A 147 9.16 0.39 1.80
N PHE A 148 9.32 -0.86 2.21
CA PHE A 148 10.24 -1.80 1.56
C PHE A 148 9.52 -2.58 0.45
N PRO A 149 10.16 -2.79 -0.72
CA PRO A 149 11.42 -2.20 -1.18
C PRO A 149 11.30 -0.71 -1.52
N SER A 150 12.38 0.05 -1.35
CA SER A 150 12.45 1.51 -1.59
C SER A 150 12.52 1.91 -3.08
N ILE A 151 11.57 1.39 -3.87
CA ILE A 151 11.44 1.61 -5.32
C ILE A 151 10.09 2.24 -5.70
N THR A 152 10.07 2.81 -6.91
CA THR A 152 9.09 3.80 -7.37
C THR A 152 7.63 3.37 -7.34
N PHE A 153 7.24 2.31 -8.05
CA PHE A 153 5.82 1.94 -8.16
C PHE A 153 5.22 1.48 -6.82
N PRO A 154 5.90 0.64 -6.01
CA PRO A 154 5.44 0.31 -4.66
C PRO A 154 5.22 1.56 -3.79
N ASN A 155 6.24 2.41 -3.65
CA ASN A 155 6.15 3.56 -2.74
C ASN A 155 5.18 4.64 -3.21
N HIS A 156 5.12 4.94 -4.51
CA HIS A 156 4.10 5.85 -5.03
C HIS A 156 2.69 5.34 -4.80
N TRP A 157 2.44 4.03 -4.80
CA TRP A 157 1.12 3.49 -4.45
C TRP A 157 0.87 3.48 -2.94
N THR A 158 1.88 3.19 -2.10
CA THR A 158 1.80 3.37 -0.64
C THR A 158 1.42 4.80 -0.27
N LEU A 159 2.08 5.81 -0.84
CA LEU A 159 1.84 7.24 -0.55
C LEU A 159 0.37 7.65 -0.72
N VAL A 160 -0.37 7.01 -1.64
CA VAL A 160 -1.77 7.35 -1.96
C VAL A 160 -2.80 6.36 -1.45
N THR A 161 -2.40 5.21 -0.89
CA THR A 161 -3.32 4.21 -0.30
C THR A 161 -3.11 3.98 1.19
N GLY A 162 -1.94 4.37 1.72
CA GLY A 162 -1.51 4.09 3.09
C GLY A 162 -1.24 2.61 3.37
N LEU A 163 -1.10 1.78 2.31
CA LEU A 163 -0.89 0.34 2.43
C LEU A 163 0.58 -0.03 2.23
N TYR A 164 1.02 -1.12 2.86
CA TYR A 164 2.30 -1.75 2.53
C TYR A 164 2.26 -2.46 1.16
N PRO A 165 3.41 -2.62 0.48
CA PRO A 165 3.51 -3.32 -0.81
C PRO A 165 2.91 -4.73 -0.86
N GLU A 166 3.02 -5.51 0.21
CA GLU A 166 2.39 -6.83 0.31
C GLU A 166 0.84 -6.77 0.30
N ALA A 167 0.26 -5.70 0.85
CA ALA A 167 -1.19 -5.54 0.99
C ALA A 167 -1.83 -4.95 -0.27
N HIS A 168 -1.24 -3.90 -0.86
CA HIS A 168 -1.74 -3.34 -2.12
C HIS A 168 -1.28 -4.12 -3.37
N GLY A 169 -0.35 -5.05 -3.21
CA GLY A 169 0.02 -6.06 -4.22
C GLY A 169 0.96 -5.58 -5.32
N ILE A 170 1.47 -4.34 -5.26
CA ILE A 170 2.54 -3.86 -6.15
C ILE A 170 3.83 -3.96 -5.34
N VAL A 171 4.43 -5.16 -5.38
CA VAL A 171 5.57 -5.51 -4.52
C VAL A 171 6.90 -5.04 -5.12
N ALA A 172 6.97 -4.93 -6.45
CA ALA A 172 8.12 -4.36 -7.14
C ALA A 172 7.73 -3.68 -8.45
N ASN A 173 8.71 -3.05 -9.10
CA ASN A 173 8.58 -2.53 -10.45
C ASN A 173 8.42 -3.66 -11.50
N GLU A 174 8.99 -4.85 -11.22
CA GLU A 174 8.93 -6.06 -12.06
C GLU A 174 8.86 -7.30 -11.14
N PHE A 175 7.79 -8.12 -11.28
CA PHE A 175 7.56 -9.34 -10.47
C PHE A 175 6.63 -10.34 -11.19
N TYR A 176 6.61 -11.59 -10.75
CA TYR A 176 5.67 -12.63 -11.22
C TYR A 176 4.53 -12.83 -10.21
N ASP A 177 3.30 -13.03 -10.70
CA ASP A 177 2.16 -13.47 -9.89
C ASP A 177 1.80 -14.92 -10.27
N PRO A 178 2.09 -15.90 -9.38
CA PRO A 178 1.80 -17.31 -9.64
C PRO A 178 0.32 -17.61 -9.86
N ALA A 179 -0.59 -16.91 -9.18
CA ALA A 179 -2.03 -17.13 -9.31
C ALA A 179 -2.58 -16.61 -10.65
N LEU A 180 -1.94 -15.60 -11.25
CA LEU A 180 -2.27 -15.09 -12.58
C LEU A 180 -1.46 -15.74 -13.71
N GLY A 181 -0.38 -16.45 -13.39
CA GLY A 181 0.56 -17.01 -14.35
C GLY A 181 1.34 -15.95 -15.15
N GLN A 182 1.41 -14.69 -14.67
CA GLN A 182 1.80 -13.51 -15.47
C GLN A 182 2.84 -12.63 -14.77
N TYR A 183 3.59 -11.87 -15.57
CA TYR A 183 4.52 -10.85 -15.09
C TYR A 183 3.87 -9.47 -15.04
N PHE A 184 4.06 -8.75 -13.93
CA PHE A 184 3.91 -7.30 -13.89
C PHE A 184 5.19 -6.63 -14.39
N ILE A 185 5.05 -5.64 -15.28
CA ILE A 185 6.17 -4.85 -15.79
C ILE A 185 5.73 -3.38 -15.82
N HIS A 186 6.18 -2.58 -14.86
CA HIS A 186 5.81 -1.17 -14.70
C HIS A 186 5.87 -0.33 -16.00
N LYS A 187 6.93 -0.52 -16.80
CA LYS A 187 7.18 0.18 -18.07
C LYS A 187 6.30 -0.24 -19.24
N ASN A 188 5.57 -1.35 -19.15
CA ASN A 188 4.64 -1.77 -20.19
C ASN A 188 3.21 -1.41 -19.79
N GLU A 189 2.69 -0.30 -20.31
CA GLU A 189 1.36 0.21 -19.96
C GLU A 189 0.23 -0.80 -20.23
N SER A 190 0.32 -1.64 -21.26
CA SER A 190 -0.71 -2.66 -21.53
C SER A 190 -0.78 -3.76 -20.45
N ILE A 191 0.27 -3.90 -19.64
CA ILE A 191 0.31 -4.75 -18.45
C ILE A 191 0.00 -3.92 -17.20
N SER A 192 0.68 -2.78 -17.01
CA SER A 192 0.63 -2.03 -15.76
C SER A 192 -0.66 -1.20 -15.58
N SER A 193 -1.47 -0.99 -16.62
CA SER A 193 -2.80 -0.38 -16.51
C SER A 193 -3.92 -1.37 -16.11
N ASP A 194 -3.65 -2.68 -16.09
CA ASP A 194 -4.66 -3.71 -15.78
C ASP A 194 -5.01 -3.72 -14.27
N PRO A 195 -6.28 -3.50 -13.87
CA PRO A 195 -6.69 -3.45 -12.47
C PRO A 195 -6.36 -4.68 -11.63
N LYS A 196 -6.15 -5.87 -12.21
CA LYS A 196 -5.84 -7.09 -11.44
C LYS A 196 -4.54 -7.00 -10.61
N TRP A 197 -3.65 -6.08 -10.97
CA TRP A 197 -2.41 -5.84 -10.24
C TRP A 197 -2.61 -4.96 -9.01
N TRP A 198 -3.59 -4.06 -9.01
CA TRP A 198 -3.67 -2.95 -8.08
C TRP A 198 -4.78 -3.17 -7.05
N LYS A 199 -4.41 -3.33 -5.78
CA LYS A 199 -5.34 -3.39 -4.65
C LYS A 199 -5.28 -2.10 -3.83
N GLY A 200 -6.26 -1.94 -2.94
CA GLY A 200 -6.41 -0.72 -2.13
C GLY A 200 -7.14 0.40 -2.87
N GLU A 201 -7.44 1.47 -2.14
CA GLU A 201 -8.19 2.61 -2.66
C GLU A 201 -7.31 3.86 -2.63
N PRO A 202 -6.86 4.39 -3.78
CA PRO A 202 -6.00 5.56 -3.81
C PRO A 202 -6.79 6.85 -3.54
N ILE A 203 -6.13 7.87 -3.01
CA ILE A 203 -6.73 9.14 -2.53
C ILE A 203 -7.69 9.82 -3.53
N TRP A 204 -7.41 9.72 -4.84
CA TRP A 204 -8.27 10.28 -5.88
C TRP A 204 -9.61 9.53 -6.04
N ILE A 205 -9.65 8.23 -5.74
CA ILE A 205 -10.88 7.41 -5.70
C ILE A 205 -11.61 7.63 -4.37
N THR A 206 -10.89 7.71 -3.25
CA THR A 206 -11.47 8.06 -1.92
C THR A 206 -12.17 9.41 -1.95
N SER A 207 -11.58 10.39 -2.64
CA SER A 207 -12.18 11.72 -2.89
C SER A 207 -13.47 11.60 -3.71
N LYS A 208 -13.40 10.89 -4.85
CA LYS A 208 -14.52 10.75 -5.78
C LYS A 208 -15.72 10.01 -5.18
N LYS A 209 -15.47 8.93 -4.42
CA LYS A 209 -16.49 8.19 -3.65
C LYS A 209 -17.19 9.04 -2.60
N GLN A 210 -16.61 10.18 -2.21
CA GLN A 210 -17.12 11.12 -1.20
C GLN A 210 -17.48 12.49 -1.79
N GLY A 211 -17.68 12.58 -3.11
CA GLY A 211 -18.22 13.78 -3.78
C GLY A 211 -17.21 14.89 -4.07
N LYS A 212 -15.92 14.66 -3.85
CA LYS A 212 -14.84 15.60 -4.22
C LYS A 212 -14.19 15.16 -5.53
N LYS A 213 -14.03 16.10 -6.47
CA LYS A 213 -13.35 15.87 -7.75
C LYS A 213 -11.86 15.68 -7.54
N SER A 214 -11.26 14.79 -8.34
CA SER A 214 -9.84 14.49 -8.27
C SER A 214 -9.13 14.62 -9.60
N ALA A 215 -7.87 15.05 -9.56
CA ALA A 215 -7.04 15.28 -10.72
C ALA A 215 -5.63 14.71 -10.51
N VAL A 216 -5.12 13.96 -11.49
CA VAL A 216 -3.85 13.24 -11.35
C VAL A 216 -2.96 13.44 -12.57
N ILE A 217 -1.70 13.83 -12.32
CA ILE A 217 -0.67 14.02 -13.34
C ILE A 217 0.39 12.94 -13.18
N MET A 218 0.42 12.00 -14.13
CA MET A 218 1.48 11.01 -14.34
C MET A 218 1.79 10.05 -13.17
N TRP A 219 0.99 10.03 -12.10
CA TRP A 219 1.25 9.20 -10.91
C TRP A 219 1.19 7.69 -11.24
N PRO A 220 2.10 6.84 -10.73
CA PRO A 220 2.02 5.39 -10.94
C PRO A 220 0.64 4.81 -10.59
N GLY A 221 0.04 4.08 -11.54
CA GLY A 221 -1.31 3.50 -11.41
C GLY A 221 -2.49 4.46 -11.63
N SER A 222 -2.27 5.71 -12.04
CA SER A 222 -3.37 6.67 -12.25
C SER A 222 -4.20 6.46 -13.53
N ASN A 223 -3.71 5.65 -14.48
CA ASN A 223 -4.50 5.10 -15.60
C ASN A 223 -5.41 3.93 -15.20
N VAL A 224 -5.22 3.35 -14.01
CA VAL A 224 -5.92 2.12 -13.59
C VAL A 224 -7.33 2.45 -13.13
N LYS A 225 -8.31 1.65 -13.58
CA LYS A 225 -9.69 1.71 -13.08
C LYS A 225 -9.84 0.89 -11.80
N ILE A 226 -9.87 1.55 -10.65
CA ILE A 226 -10.11 0.92 -9.34
C ILE A 226 -11.62 0.98 -9.06
N ASP A 227 -12.26 -0.17 -8.80
CA ASP A 227 -13.72 -0.30 -8.66
C ASP A 227 -14.52 0.32 -9.83
N SER A 228 -14.01 0.18 -11.05
CA SER A 228 -14.53 0.85 -12.27
C SER A 228 -14.45 2.39 -12.28
N LEU A 229 -13.83 3.01 -11.27
CA LEU A 229 -13.66 4.46 -11.13
C LEU A 229 -12.25 4.90 -11.57
N SER A 230 -12.18 6.14 -12.04
CA SER A 230 -10.95 6.86 -12.42
C SER A 230 -11.01 8.28 -11.85
N PRO A 231 -9.86 8.98 -11.68
CA PRO A 231 -9.88 10.41 -11.37
C PRO A 231 -10.69 11.20 -12.42
N ASP A 232 -11.21 12.37 -12.05
CA ASP A 232 -12.00 13.23 -12.94
C ASP A 232 -11.15 13.88 -14.03
N TYR A 233 -9.90 14.21 -13.70
CA TYR A 233 -8.90 14.70 -14.65
C TYR A 233 -7.65 13.83 -14.57
N TYR A 234 -7.09 13.48 -15.72
CA TYR A 234 -5.96 12.56 -15.84
C TYR A 234 -5.02 13.02 -16.95
N GLN A 235 -3.73 13.13 -16.63
CA GLN A 235 -2.67 13.35 -17.61
C GLN A 235 -1.77 12.10 -17.67
N PRO A 236 -1.72 11.37 -18.82
CA PRO A 236 -0.86 10.21 -18.97
C PRO A 236 0.64 10.54 -18.90
N TYR A 237 1.43 9.51 -18.60
CA TYR A 237 2.88 9.61 -18.54
C TYR A 237 3.45 9.97 -19.91
N ALA A 238 4.06 11.13 -20.00
CA ALA A 238 4.79 11.62 -21.16
C ALA A 238 6.10 12.25 -20.69
N ARG A 239 7.22 11.99 -21.39
CA ARG A 239 8.57 12.35 -20.92
C ARG A 239 8.89 13.82 -21.11
N GLU A 240 8.24 14.44 -22.08
CA GLU A 240 8.37 15.82 -22.51
C GLU A 240 7.70 16.82 -21.55
N ILE A 241 6.75 16.37 -20.71
CA ILE A 241 6.02 17.24 -19.77
C ILE A 241 6.96 17.63 -18.62
N THR A 242 7.39 18.89 -18.63
CA THR A 242 8.32 19.47 -17.65
C THR A 242 7.63 19.66 -16.30
N ALA A 243 8.40 19.92 -15.23
CA ALA A 243 7.81 20.30 -13.95
C ALA A 243 6.96 21.58 -14.05
N GLN A 244 7.38 22.54 -14.89
CA GLN A 244 6.67 23.80 -15.14
C GLN A 244 5.28 23.55 -15.75
N ASP A 245 5.19 22.76 -16.83
CA ASP A 245 3.91 22.43 -17.50
C ASP A 245 2.88 21.81 -16.55
N LYS A 246 3.37 21.02 -15.57
CA LYS A 246 2.53 20.40 -14.53
C LYS A 246 1.98 21.46 -13.57
N MET A 247 2.79 22.43 -13.17
CA MET A 247 2.33 23.52 -12.30
C MET A 247 1.34 24.42 -13.03
N ASP A 248 1.56 24.69 -14.31
CA ASP A 248 0.60 25.40 -15.16
C ASP A 248 -0.73 24.64 -15.28
N THR A 249 -0.67 23.32 -15.50
CA THR A 249 -1.86 22.45 -15.52
C THR A 249 -2.63 22.51 -14.19
N VAL A 250 -1.93 22.46 -13.05
CA VAL A 250 -2.55 22.58 -11.71
C VAL A 250 -3.20 23.95 -11.51
N LEU A 251 -2.54 25.05 -11.90
CA LEU A 251 -3.11 26.38 -11.79
C LEU A 251 -4.35 26.55 -12.69
N ASN A 252 -4.32 26.01 -13.91
CA ASN A 252 -5.47 26.01 -14.82
C ASN A 252 -6.66 25.22 -14.25
N TRP A 253 -6.41 24.07 -13.59
CA TRP A 253 -7.46 23.32 -12.89
C TRP A 253 -8.06 24.10 -11.72
N LEU A 254 -7.27 24.89 -11.00
CA LEU A 254 -7.76 25.76 -9.92
C LEU A 254 -8.61 26.94 -10.43
N ASP A 255 -8.48 27.33 -11.70
CA ASP A 255 -9.29 28.38 -12.33
C ASP A 255 -10.63 27.86 -12.90
N LEU A 256 -10.86 26.55 -12.95
CA LEU A 256 -12.14 25.96 -13.36
C LEU A 256 -13.32 26.43 -12.47
N PRO A 257 -14.57 26.39 -12.98
CA PRO A 257 -15.78 26.57 -12.17
C PRO A 257 -15.81 25.65 -10.94
N MET A 258 -16.47 26.07 -9.86
CA MET A 258 -16.39 25.35 -8.57
C MET A 258 -16.88 23.90 -8.64
N ASP A 259 -17.89 23.63 -9.47
CA ASP A 259 -18.46 22.30 -9.73
C ASP A 259 -17.58 21.43 -10.64
N GLU A 260 -16.64 22.02 -11.38
CA GLU A 260 -15.62 21.33 -12.19
C GLU A 260 -14.26 21.23 -11.48
N ARG A 261 -13.95 22.13 -10.55
CA ARG A 261 -12.63 22.23 -9.92
C ARG A 261 -12.29 21.00 -9.06
N PRO A 262 -11.12 20.35 -9.27
CA PRO A 262 -10.65 19.27 -8.41
C PRO A 262 -10.17 19.77 -7.05
N GLN A 263 -10.56 19.08 -5.98
CA GLN A 263 -10.09 19.31 -4.61
C GLN A 263 -8.88 18.42 -4.25
N SER A 264 -8.78 17.24 -4.85
CA SER A 264 -7.66 16.31 -4.63
C SER A 264 -6.77 16.27 -5.86
N ILE A 265 -5.59 16.87 -5.79
CA ILE A 265 -4.65 17.00 -6.90
C ILE A 265 -3.36 16.24 -6.56
N SER A 266 -2.94 15.29 -7.41
CA SER A 266 -1.72 14.51 -7.21
C SER A 266 -0.80 14.59 -8.44
N VAL A 267 0.45 14.98 -8.23
CA VAL A 267 1.41 15.29 -9.30
C VAL A 267 2.72 14.55 -9.08
N TYR A 268 3.15 13.81 -10.10
CA TYR A 268 4.42 13.08 -10.12
C TYR A 268 5.48 13.79 -10.97
N ILE A 269 6.70 13.91 -10.44
CA ILE A 269 7.80 14.69 -11.02
C ILE A 269 9.10 13.83 -11.03
N PRO A 270 9.41 13.14 -12.15
CA PRO A 270 10.48 12.12 -12.21
C PRO A 270 11.92 12.66 -12.37
N GLN A 271 12.12 13.97 -12.53
CA GLN A 271 13.38 14.51 -13.05
C GLN A 271 14.60 14.27 -12.15
N ILE A 272 14.42 14.21 -10.82
CA ILE A 272 15.52 14.07 -9.86
C ILE A 272 16.06 12.63 -9.87
N ASP A 273 15.19 11.62 -9.79
CA ASP A 273 15.57 10.22 -9.98
C ASP A 273 16.30 9.99 -11.30
N GLN A 274 15.74 10.46 -12.42
CA GLN A 274 16.36 10.32 -13.74
C GLN A 274 17.79 10.90 -13.77
N LYS A 275 18.01 12.04 -13.09
CA LYS A 275 19.33 12.65 -12.93
C LYS A 275 20.23 11.81 -12.01
N GLY A 276 19.68 11.27 -10.93
CA GLY A 276 20.34 10.40 -9.96
C GLY A 276 20.82 9.09 -10.56
N HIS A 277 19.98 8.36 -11.30
CA HIS A 277 20.38 7.17 -12.05
C HIS A 277 21.55 7.43 -13.02
N GLY A 278 21.48 8.53 -13.78
CA GLY A 278 22.52 8.87 -14.77
C GLY A 278 23.82 9.42 -14.20
N GLY A 279 23.77 10.11 -13.04
CA GLY A 279 24.90 10.84 -12.46
C GLY A 279 25.41 10.35 -11.10
N GLY A 280 24.65 9.48 -10.43
CA GLY A 280 24.80 9.19 -9.00
C GLY A 280 24.23 10.31 -8.11
N PRO A 281 24.02 10.06 -6.80
CA PRO A 281 23.48 11.03 -5.85
C PRO A 281 24.38 12.25 -5.58
N ASN A 282 25.59 12.27 -6.14
CA ASN A 282 26.54 13.39 -6.09
C ASN A 282 26.95 13.88 -7.49
N GLY A 283 26.20 13.53 -8.54
CA GLY A 283 26.50 13.94 -9.92
C GLY A 283 26.43 15.46 -10.09
N GLY A 284 27.40 16.04 -10.81
CA GLY A 284 27.62 17.50 -10.88
C GLY A 284 26.47 18.36 -11.43
N GLN A 285 25.42 17.77 -12.02
CA GLN A 285 24.22 18.49 -12.48
C GLN A 285 23.02 18.38 -11.51
N LEU A 286 23.14 17.63 -10.40
CA LEU A 286 22.03 17.42 -9.46
C LEU A 286 21.52 18.74 -8.88
N ASN A 287 22.41 19.65 -8.48
CA ASN A 287 22.01 20.97 -7.95
C ASN A 287 21.21 21.80 -8.97
N SER A 288 21.46 21.65 -10.28
CA SER A 288 20.65 22.32 -11.32
C SER A 288 19.23 21.77 -11.30
N VAL A 289 19.07 20.44 -11.36
CA VAL A 289 17.75 19.81 -11.38
C VAL A 289 16.97 20.09 -10.09
N LEU A 290 17.63 20.10 -8.93
CA LEU A 290 17.02 20.51 -7.66
C LEU A 290 16.52 21.96 -7.71
N THR A 291 17.32 22.88 -8.27
CA THR A 291 16.94 24.29 -8.48
C THR A 291 15.74 24.39 -9.42
N ASP A 292 15.72 23.63 -10.52
CA ASP A 292 14.65 23.64 -11.51
C ASP A 292 13.31 23.14 -10.91
N MET A 293 13.35 22.07 -10.10
CA MET A 293 12.15 21.55 -9.42
C MET A 293 11.64 22.50 -8.33
N ASP A 294 12.55 23.11 -7.56
CA ASP A 294 12.19 24.10 -6.55
C ASP A 294 11.61 25.39 -7.18
N ASN A 295 12.16 25.84 -8.31
CA ASN A 295 11.63 26.97 -9.08
C ASN A 295 10.20 26.70 -9.58
N ALA A 296 9.90 25.50 -10.07
CA ALA A 296 8.54 25.11 -10.45
C ALA A 296 7.58 25.15 -9.23
N ILE A 297 8.00 24.65 -8.07
CA ILE A 297 7.23 24.76 -6.83
C ILE A 297 7.03 26.24 -6.43
N GLY A 298 8.06 27.08 -6.54
CA GLY A 298 7.97 28.52 -6.33
C GLY A 298 6.98 29.21 -7.26
N TYR A 299 6.94 28.78 -8.53
CA TYR A 299 5.96 29.25 -9.51
C TYR A 299 4.52 28.88 -9.10
N LEU A 300 4.27 27.64 -8.68
CA LEU A 300 2.97 27.22 -8.15
C LEU A 300 2.57 28.07 -6.93
N LEU A 301 3.45 28.23 -5.94
CA LEU A 301 3.18 29.02 -4.73
C LEU A 301 2.87 30.48 -5.05
N LYS A 302 3.56 31.07 -6.03
CA LYS A 302 3.27 32.42 -6.55
C LYS A 302 1.90 32.46 -7.23
N GLY A 303 1.58 31.48 -8.06
CA GLY A 303 0.29 31.36 -8.76
C GLY A 303 -0.89 31.18 -7.80
N LEU A 304 -0.71 30.45 -6.70
CA LEU A 304 -1.68 30.34 -5.60
C LEU A 304 -1.89 31.69 -4.91
N LYS A 305 -0.80 32.40 -4.56
CA LYS A 305 -0.89 33.72 -3.92
C LYS A 305 -1.58 34.75 -4.82
N GLN A 306 -1.30 34.75 -6.13
CA GLN A 306 -1.96 35.62 -7.11
C GLN A 306 -3.47 35.38 -7.21
N ARG A 307 -3.94 34.17 -6.86
CA ARG A 307 -5.35 33.78 -6.80
C ARG A 307 -5.97 33.91 -5.41
N ASN A 308 -5.25 34.49 -4.43
CA ASN A 308 -5.62 34.52 -3.00
C ASN A 308 -5.91 33.13 -2.41
N LEU A 309 -5.16 32.11 -2.84
CA LEU A 309 -5.30 30.71 -2.42
C LEU A 309 -4.24 30.24 -1.43
N ASP A 310 -3.21 31.04 -1.12
CA ASP A 310 -2.10 30.64 -0.24
C ASP A 310 -2.47 30.54 1.25
N SER A 311 -3.71 30.89 1.61
CA SER A 311 -4.36 30.64 2.91
C SER A 311 -5.45 29.56 2.87
N HIS A 312 -5.74 28.97 1.71
CA HIS A 312 -6.92 28.11 1.48
C HIS A 312 -6.56 26.71 0.93
N VAL A 313 -5.50 26.63 0.13
CA VAL A 313 -4.98 25.38 -0.46
C VAL A 313 -3.88 24.80 0.43
N HIS A 314 -3.88 23.49 0.60
CA HIS A 314 -2.76 22.76 1.19
C HIS A 314 -1.80 22.32 0.09
N VAL A 315 -0.51 22.54 0.30
CA VAL A 315 0.55 22.01 -0.56
C VAL A 315 1.37 21.03 0.27
N VAL A 316 1.51 19.80 -0.22
CA VAL A 316 2.26 18.71 0.41
C VAL A 316 3.32 18.24 -0.59
N VAL A 317 4.59 18.35 -0.22
CA VAL A 317 5.74 17.95 -1.03
C VAL A 317 6.41 16.76 -0.36
N VAL A 318 6.57 15.68 -1.12
CA VAL A 318 7.18 14.43 -0.69
C VAL A 318 8.16 13.90 -1.74
N SER A 319 8.90 12.87 -1.36
CA SER A 319 9.43 11.90 -2.29
C SER A 319 9.01 10.50 -1.85
N ASP A 320 9.20 9.53 -2.74
CA ASP A 320 8.87 8.13 -2.54
C ASP A 320 10.06 7.31 -2.03
N HIS A 321 11.28 7.69 -2.40
CA HIS A 321 12.54 7.16 -1.86
C HIS A 321 13.71 8.16 -2.04
N GLY A 322 14.86 7.82 -1.47
CA GLY A 322 16.14 8.47 -1.72
C GLY A 322 16.91 7.84 -2.89
N MET A 323 18.25 7.87 -2.81
CA MET A 323 19.18 7.45 -3.87
C MET A 323 20.57 7.14 -3.30
N ALA A 324 21.16 6.00 -3.66
CA ALA A 324 22.50 5.56 -3.27
C ALA A 324 23.47 5.52 -4.47
N PRO A 325 24.80 5.69 -4.27
CA PRO A 325 25.78 5.58 -5.35
C PRO A 325 26.03 4.10 -5.68
N SER A 326 26.14 3.77 -6.97
CA SER A 326 26.45 2.43 -7.48
C SER A 326 27.74 2.45 -8.28
N ASP A 327 28.57 1.42 -8.09
CA ASP A 327 29.88 1.29 -8.73
C ASP A 327 30.08 -0.14 -9.27
N PRO A 328 30.62 -0.33 -10.51
CA PRO A 328 30.89 -1.65 -11.07
C PRO A 328 31.85 -2.56 -10.29
N SER A 329 32.68 -1.99 -9.40
CA SER A 329 33.52 -2.78 -8.47
C SER A 329 32.71 -3.45 -7.35
N ARG A 330 31.46 -3.03 -7.14
CA ARG A 330 30.53 -3.52 -6.10
C ARG A 330 29.36 -4.30 -6.70
N TYR A 331 29.61 -5.02 -7.79
CA TYR A 331 28.63 -5.91 -8.41
C TYR A 331 28.74 -7.32 -7.84
N ILE A 332 27.61 -7.87 -7.39
CA ILE A 332 27.47 -9.24 -6.90
C ILE A 332 26.87 -10.05 -8.04
N PHE A 333 27.63 -11.03 -8.55
CA PHE A 333 27.21 -11.87 -9.67
C PHE A 333 26.57 -13.16 -9.17
N TYR A 334 25.24 -13.18 -9.07
CA TYR A 334 24.53 -14.34 -8.49
C TYR A 334 24.67 -15.62 -9.33
N ASP A 335 24.92 -15.48 -10.64
CA ASP A 335 25.27 -16.58 -11.55
C ASP A 335 26.70 -17.13 -11.37
N LYS A 336 27.45 -16.59 -10.40
CA LYS A 336 28.73 -17.11 -9.91
C LYS A 336 28.63 -17.69 -8.50
N ILE A 337 27.47 -17.56 -7.86
CA ILE A 337 27.15 -18.12 -6.54
C ILE A 337 26.34 -19.41 -6.70
N LEU A 338 25.31 -19.38 -7.55
CA LEU A 338 24.40 -20.51 -7.76
C LEU A 338 24.94 -21.53 -8.77
N SER A 339 24.65 -22.81 -8.55
CA SER A 339 25.03 -23.88 -9.47
C SER A 339 24.30 -23.78 -10.82
N ASP A 340 24.87 -24.38 -11.88
CA ASP A 340 24.23 -24.45 -13.19
C ASP A 340 22.85 -25.14 -13.12
N GLU A 341 22.68 -26.11 -12.23
CA GLU A 341 21.38 -26.78 -11.98
C GLU A 341 20.36 -25.80 -11.40
N SER A 342 20.67 -25.16 -10.26
CA SER A 342 19.84 -24.10 -9.65
C SER A 342 19.47 -23.03 -10.68
N GLN A 343 20.45 -22.56 -11.45
CA GLN A 343 20.23 -21.56 -12.49
C GLN A 343 19.34 -22.05 -13.63
N SER A 344 19.42 -23.33 -14.00
CA SER A 344 18.64 -23.94 -15.07
C SER A 344 17.14 -24.02 -14.78
N TYR A 345 16.73 -23.93 -13.50
CA TYR A 345 15.33 -23.97 -13.07
C TYR A 345 14.71 -22.60 -12.76
N LEU A 346 15.51 -21.53 -12.74
CA LEU A 346 15.00 -20.19 -12.42
C LEU A 346 14.12 -19.58 -13.53
N ARG A 347 13.20 -18.72 -13.09
CA ARG A 347 12.54 -17.68 -13.90
C ARG A 347 13.47 -16.47 -14.09
N PRO A 348 13.15 -15.54 -15.01
CA PRO A 348 13.79 -14.22 -15.06
C PRO A 348 13.78 -13.51 -13.70
N ARG A 349 14.82 -12.72 -13.40
CA ARG A 349 14.97 -12.05 -12.10
C ARG A 349 13.85 -11.05 -11.80
N GLU A 350 13.43 -11.00 -10.55
CA GLU A 350 12.39 -10.12 -10.03
C GLU A 350 13.00 -9.08 -9.06
N ALA A 351 12.27 -8.00 -8.75
CA ALA A 351 12.55 -7.06 -7.66
C ALA A 351 13.85 -6.20 -7.69
N TRP A 352 14.50 -6.03 -8.85
CA TRP A 352 15.71 -5.19 -8.99
C TRP A 352 15.56 -3.78 -8.36
N PRO A 353 16.54 -3.28 -7.58
CA PRO A 353 17.91 -3.79 -7.39
C PRO A 353 18.09 -4.88 -6.32
N LEU A 354 17.02 -5.29 -5.63
CA LEU A 354 17.04 -6.56 -4.91
C LEU A 354 17.14 -7.71 -5.93
N LEU A 355 17.25 -8.94 -5.43
CA LEU A 355 17.06 -10.12 -6.26
C LEU A 355 15.99 -11.02 -5.65
N GLY A 356 14.84 -11.07 -6.31
CA GLY A 356 13.85 -12.13 -6.12
C GLY A 356 14.23 -13.35 -6.97
N LEU A 357 14.46 -14.49 -6.33
CA LEU A 357 14.70 -15.78 -6.99
C LEU A 357 13.45 -16.66 -6.89
N ARG A 358 12.93 -17.04 -8.06
CA ARG A 358 11.75 -17.89 -8.20
C ARG A 358 12.04 -19.02 -9.19
N PRO A 359 11.90 -20.30 -8.80
CA PRO A 359 11.90 -21.40 -9.74
C PRO A 359 10.71 -21.32 -10.72
N ARG A 360 10.82 -22.00 -11.86
CA ARG A 360 9.68 -22.28 -12.74
C ARG A 360 8.80 -23.39 -12.14
N ASP A 361 7.61 -23.54 -12.70
CA ASP A 361 6.60 -24.49 -12.21
C ASP A 361 6.98 -25.96 -12.51
N ASP A 362 7.95 -26.19 -13.41
CA ASP A 362 8.57 -27.49 -13.73
C ASP A 362 9.78 -27.83 -12.85
N ALA A 363 10.17 -26.95 -11.92
CA ALA A 363 11.33 -27.18 -11.06
C ALA A 363 11.05 -28.25 -9.98
N PRO A 364 12.01 -29.15 -9.69
CA PRO A 364 11.93 -30.04 -8.54
C PRO A 364 11.73 -29.29 -7.21
N GLU A 365 10.97 -29.88 -6.28
CA GLU A 365 10.64 -29.27 -4.98
C GLU A 365 11.88 -28.83 -4.18
N HIS A 366 13.00 -29.56 -4.31
CA HIS A 366 14.25 -29.28 -3.58
C HIS A 366 15.02 -28.03 -4.07
N ILE A 367 14.68 -27.45 -5.23
CA ILE A 367 15.48 -26.36 -5.83
C ILE A 367 15.50 -25.10 -4.94
N ILE A 368 14.43 -24.81 -4.20
CA ILE A 368 14.42 -23.68 -3.25
C ILE A 368 15.41 -23.94 -2.11
N ASP A 369 15.44 -25.15 -1.56
CA ASP A 369 16.35 -25.51 -0.48
C ASP A 369 17.81 -25.56 -0.94
N GLN A 370 18.06 -26.03 -2.17
CA GLN A 370 19.37 -26.03 -2.81
C GLN A 370 19.89 -24.59 -3.01
N ILE A 371 19.09 -23.69 -3.60
CA ILE A 371 19.47 -22.27 -3.77
C ILE A 371 19.75 -21.61 -2.41
N TYR A 372 18.91 -21.88 -1.40
CA TYR A 372 19.11 -21.32 -0.06
C TYR A 372 20.42 -21.83 0.57
N HIS A 373 20.74 -23.11 0.41
CA HIS A 373 21.99 -23.71 0.92
C HIS A 373 23.25 -23.25 0.15
N GLU A 374 23.14 -23.04 -1.17
CA GLU A 374 24.19 -22.43 -2.00
C GLU A 374 24.51 -20.99 -1.53
N LEU A 375 23.48 -20.18 -1.28
CA LEU A 375 23.63 -18.84 -0.71
C LEU A 375 24.23 -18.89 0.70
N GLN A 376 23.73 -19.77 1.57
CA GLN A 376 24.24 -19.93 2.93
C GLN A 376 25.73 -20.30 2.92
N THR A 377 26.10 -21.33 2.15
CA THR A 377 27.48 -21.80 2.04
C THR A 377 28.39 -20.69 1.50
N TYR A 378 27.94 -19.91 0.50
CA TYR A 378 28.67 -18.75 0.03
C TYR A 378 28.92 -17.74 1.16
N THR A 379 27.87 -17.39 1.93
CA THR A 379 27.98 -16.42 3.03
C THR A 379 28.80 -16.92 4.24
N GLU A 380 28.92 -18.24 4.43
CA GLU A 380 29.72 -18.84 5.49
C GLU A 380 31.19 -19.06 5.10
N THR A 381 31.52 -19.01 3.80
CA THR A 381 32.87 -19.32 3.26
C THR A 381 33.61 -18.12 2.66
N HIS A 382 32.98 -16.95 2.60
CA HIS A 382 33.58 -15.72 2.06
C HIS A 382 33.52 -14.60 3.11
N ASP A 383 34.63 -13.89 3.31
CA ASP A 383 34.70 -12.79 4.30
C ASP A 383 34.08 -11.46 3.79
N ASP A 384 33.95 -11.29 2.46
CA ASP A 384 33.55 -10.04 1.77
C ASP A 384 32.10 -10.11 1.26
N VAL A 385 31.16 -10.48 2.15
CA VAL A 385 29.74 -10.71 1.83
C VAL A 385 28.94 -9.42 2.00
N HIS A 386 28.36 -8.95 0.90
CA HIS A 386 27.64 -7.67 0.82
C HIS A 386 26.15 -7.81 0.49
N PHE A 387 25.52 -8.84 1.01
CA PHE A 387 24.08 -9.03 0.94
C PHE A 387 23.56 -9.85 2.12
N THR A 388 22.29 -9.67 2.44
CA THR A 388 21.52 -10.59 3.27
C THR A 388 20.49 -11.30 2.40
N PHE A 389 20.07 -12.50 2.79
CA PHE A 389 19.05 -13.26 2.09
C PHE A 389 18.09 -13.91 3.08
N TYR A 390 16.86 -14.11 2.64
CA TYR A 390 15.77 -14.67 3.44
C TYR A 390 14.90 -15.55 2.55
N ARG A 391 14.30 -16.60 3.11
CA ARG A 391 13.04 -17.09 2.55
C ARG A 391 11.97 -16.03 2.77
N ARG A 392 10.98 -15.96 1.89
CA ARG A 392 9.87 -15.00 2.01
C ARG A 392 9.22 -15.06 3.38
N GLU A 393 8.94 -16.25 3.89
CA GLU A 393 8.35 -16.51 5.20
C GLU A 393 9.26 -16.13 6.41
N GLU A 394 10.56 -16.00 6.19
CA GLU A 394 11.57 -15.61 7.20
C GLU A 394 11.88 -14.10 7.19
N MET A 395 11.36 -13.36 6.20
CA MET A 395 11.57 -11.91 6.07
C MET A 395 11.22 -11.17 7.38
N PRO A 396 12.14 -10.36 7.94
CA PRO A 396 11.89 -9.59 9.16
C PRO A 396 10.60 -8.76 9.11
N SER A 397 9.75 -8.90 10.12
CA SER A 397 8.39 -8.32 10.14
C SER A 397 8.35 -6.82 9.88
N ARG A 398 9.40 -6.06 10.28
CA ARG A 398 9.55 -4.62 10.01
C ARG A 398 9.45 -4.23 8.53
N PHE A 399 9.72 -5.16 7.61
CA PHE A 399 9.67 -4.89 6.18
C PHE A 399 8.24 -4.92 5.63
N HIS A 400 7.30 -5.61 6.29
CA HIS A 400 5.95 -5.85 5.77
C HIS A 400 5.98 -6.36 4.31
N TYR A 401 6.78 -7.43 4.12
CA TYR A 401 7.14 -7.95 2.81
C TYR A 401 7.24 -9.49 2.83
N ASN A 402 6.17 -10.16 3.26
CA ASN A 402 6.05 -11.62 3.18
C ASN A 402 4.65 -12.15 2.82
N ALA A 403 3.59 -11.36 3.02
CA ALA A 403 2.20 -11.83 3.03
C ALA A 403 1.58 -12.14 1.64
N THR A 404 2.35 -12.14 0.55
CA THR A 404 1.85 -12.41 -0.80
C THR A 404 2.84 -13.20 -1.67
N GLU A 405 2.33 -14.09 -2.52
CA GLU A 405 3.14 -14.92 -3.43
C GLU A 405 3.72 -14.17 -4.63
N ARG A 406 3.31 -12.90 -4.82
CA ARG A 406 3.98 -11.96 -5.73
C ARG A 406 5.42 -11.67 -5.32
N ILE A 407 5.75 -11.86 -4.04
CA ILE A 407 7.12 -11.84 -3.54
C ILE A 407 7.76 -13.19 -3.85
N ALA A 408 8.98 -13.19 -4.37
CA ALA A 408 9.70 -14.40 -4.71
C ALA A 408 10.00 -15.27 -3.47
N PRO A 409 10.04 -16.61 -3.58
CA PRO A 409 10.32 -17.50 -2.44
C PRO A 409 11.64 -17.20 -1.72
N ILE A 410 12.66 -16.76 -2.44
CA ILE A 410 13.93 -16.28 -1.88
C ILE A 410 14.11 -14.81 -2.27
N VAL A 411 14.40 -13.97 -1.28
CA VAL A 411 14.64 -12.53 -1.44
C VAL A 411 16.06 -12.23 -0.95
N ILE A 412 16.86 -11.60 -1.82
CA ILE A 412 18.23 -11.19 -1.51
C ILE A 412 18.31 -9.66 -1.54
N ILE A 413 18.83 -9.08 -0.46
CA ILE A 413 18.93 -7.65 -0.20
C ILE A 413 20.41 -7.27 -0.17
N PRO A 414 20.93 -6.52 -1.16
CA PRO A 414 22.30 -6.05 -1.14
C PRO A 414 22.52 -4.96 -0.10
N ASP A 415 23.76 -4.85 0.36
CA ASP A 415 24.26 -3.68 1.08
C ASP A 415 24.15 -2.41 0.22
N VAL A 416 24.00 -1.26 0.87
CA VAL A 416 23.79 0.01 0.19
C VAL A 416 24.95 0.35 -0.74
N GLY A 417 24.64 0.47 -2.03
CA GLY A 417 25.60 0.79 -3.08
C GLY A 417 26.28 -0.41 -3.75
N TYR A 418 25.97 -1.64 -3.32
CA TYR A 418 26.18 -2.86 -4.10
C TYR A 418 24.99 -3.09 -5.04
N ALA A 419 25.19 -3.90 -6.08
CA ALA A 419 24.12 -4.29 -7.01
C ALA A 419 24.22 -5.76 -7.37
N ILE A 420 23.11 -6.49 -7.22
CA ILE A 420 23.03 -7.91 -7.58
C ILE A 420 22.54 -8.03 -9.03
N ILE A 421 23.36 -8.64 -9.88
CA ILE A 421 23.12 -8.77 -11.32
C ILE A 421 23.64 -10.12 -11.84
N ARG A 422 23.28 -10.52 -13.07
CA ARG A 422 24.01 -11.58 -13.79
C ARG A 422 25.30 -11.04 -14.39
N SER A 423 26.32 -11.88 -14.59
CA SER A 423 27.53 -11.49 -15.32
C SER A 423 27.28 -11.12 -16.79
N THR A 424 26.11 -11.45 -17.32
CA THR A 424 25.62 -11.09 -18.66
C THR A 424 24.69 -9.87 -18.69
N ASP A 425 24.32 -9.31 -17.53
CA ASP A 425 23.44 -8.13 -17.48
C ASP A 425 24.17 -6.86 -17.98
N LYS A 426 23.38 -5.86 -18.41
CA LYS A 426 23.91 -4.51 -18.63
C LYS A 426 24.37 -3.92 -17.29
N LYS A 427 25.46 -3.14 -17.32
CA LYS A 427 25.95 -2.40 -16.14
C LYS A 427 24.81 -1.60 -15.51
N ALA A 428 24.71 -1.69 -14.18
CA ALA A 428 23.74 -0.96 -13.40
C ALA A 428 23.99 0.56 -13.47
N PRO A 429 22.98 1.42 -13.25
CA PRO A 429 23.14 2.87 -13.28
C PRO A 429 24.07 3.38 -12.17
N LYS A 430 24.48 4.66 -12.24
CA LYS A 430 25.39 5.28 -11.25
C LYS A 430 24.70 5.65 -9.93
N GLY A 431 23.38 5.83 -9.98
CA GLY A 431 22.52 5.91 -8.80
C GLY A 431 21.55 4.74 -8.79
N ILE A 432 21.32 4.14 -7.63
CA ILE A 432 20.36 3.05 -7.43
C ILE A 432 19.57 3.31 -6.13
N HIS A 433 18.32 2.85 -6.09
CA HIS A 433 17.42 2.91 -4.94
C HIS A 433 16.61 1.61 -4.91
N GLY A 434 16.12 1.18 -3.74
CA GLY A 434 15.45 -0.11 -3.56
C GLY A 434 15.99 -0.98 -2.43
N TYR A 435 17.06 -0.53 -1.77
CA TYR A 435 17.68 -1.14 -0.59
C TYR A 435 16.74 -1.14 0.63
N ASP A 436 17.26 -1.61 1.77
CA ASP A 436 16.61 -1.50 3.09
C ASP A 436 16.02 -0.09 3.29
N ASN A 437 14.74 -0.03 3.65
CA ASN A 437 13.99 1.22 3.75
C ASN A 437 14.39 2.09 4.95
N LEU A 438 15.20 1.56 5.89
CA LEU A 438 15.77 2.33 7.00
C LEU A 438 17.17 2.88 6.70
N ALA A 439 17.77 2.54 5.56
CA ALA A 439 19.07 3.08 5.14
C ALA A 439 19.00 4.62 5.00
N PRO A 440 19.99 5.39 5.51
CA PRO A 440 20.03 6.84 5.35
C PRO A 440 19.89 7.29 3.90
N GLU A 441 20.48 6.53 2.96
CA GLU A 441 20.43 6.81 1.53
C GLU A 441 19.02 6.74 0.94
N MET A 442 18.12 5.95 1.53
CA MET A 442 16.76 5.72 1.03
C MET A 442 15.72 6.70 1.62
N ARG A 443 16.11 7.56 2.56
CA ARG A 443 15.23 8.53 3.23
C ARG A 443 14.63 9.53 2.25
N ALA A 444 13.31 9.68 2.31
CA ALA A 444 12.52 10.63 1.54
C ALA A 444 12.33 11.97 2.28
N ILE A 445 11.90 13.00 1.55
CA ILE A 445 11.49 14.30 2.12
C ILE A 445 10.00 14.32 2.49
N PHE A 446 9.66 15.19 3.43
CA PHE A 446 8.28 15.66 3.66
C PHE A 446 8.29 17.14 4.07
N ALA A 447 7.50 17.96 3.39
CA ALA A 447 7.19 19.33 3.77
C ALA A 447 5.74 19.67 3.39
N ALA A 448 4.98 20.32 4.26
CA ALA A 448 3.59 20.66 3.99
C ALA A 448 3.17 22.01 4.58
N THR A 449 2.28 22.74 3.92
CA THR A 449 1.71 24.00 4.40
C THR A 449 0.24 24.12 3.99
N GLY A 450 -0.56 24.80 4.80
CA GLY A 450 -1.99 25.05 4.55
C GLY A 450 -2.76 25.45 5.81
N PRO A 451 -4.05 25.80 5.70
CA PRO A 451 -4.84 26.29 6.83
C PRO A 451 -4.97 25.27 7.97
N LYS A 452 -5.45 24.05 7.71
CA LYS A 452 -5.62 23.02 8.76
C LYS A 452 -4.30 22.58 9.39
N ILE A 453 -3.22 22.59 8.61
CA ILE A 453 -1.87 22.38 9.14
C ILE A 453 -1.52 23.50 10.14
N SER A 454 -1.85 24.75 9.84
CA SER A 454 -1.61 25.89 10.75
C SER A 454 -2.53 25.90 11.99
N GLU A 455 -3.64 25.16 11.97
CA GLU A 455 -4.54 24.98 13.12
C GLU A 455 -4.03 23.92 14.10
N HIS A 456 -3.34 22.88 13.59
CA HIS A 456 -2.83 21.77 14.40
C HIS A 456 -1.35 21.88 14.77
N TYR A 457 -0.55 22.63 14.00
CA TYR A 457 0.91 22.71 14.14
C TYR A 457 1.40 24.15 14.23
N GLY A 458 2.52 24.34 14.94
CA GLY A 458 3.27 25.58 14.89
C GLY A 458 3.92 25.80 13.52
N LYS A 459 4.07 27.05 13.11
CA LYS A 459 4.81 27.38 11.89
C LYS A 459 6.28 27.01 12.04
N GLY A 460 6.81 26.23 11.11
CA GLY A 460 8.17 25.70 11.19
C GLY A 460 8.31 24.52 12.15
N THR A 461 7.22 23.88 12.57
CA THR A 461 7.29 22.64 13.35
C THR A 461 8.01 21.56 12.53
N ARG A 462 9.11 21.05 13.08
CA ARG A 462 9.84 19.90 12.54
C ARG A 462 9.36 18.64 13.24
N LEU A 463 8.70 17.76 12.49
CA LEU A 463 8.18 16.47 12.91
C LEU A 463 9.30 15.46 13.08
N SER A 464 9.04 14.46 13.93
CA SER A 464 9.88 13.27 14.04
C SER A 464 9.79 12.43 12.75
N PRO A 465 10.76 11.53 12.49
CA PRO A 465 10.67 10.60 11.38
C PRO A 465 9.41 9.72 11.44
N PHE A 466 8.76 9.53 10.29
CA PHE A 466 7.56 8.69 10.16
C PHE A 466 7.57 7.89 8.84
N PHE A 467 6.74 6.85 8.73
CA PHE A 467 6.65 6.00 7.54
C PHE A 467 5.66 6.52 6.51
N ASN A 468 5.95 6.32 5.23
CA ASN A 468 5.11 6.82 4.13
C ASN A 468 3.67 6.26 4.10
N THR A 469 3.39 5.16 4.79
CA THR A 469 2.02 4.64 5.03
C THR A 469 1.11 5.63 5.76
N GLU A 470 1.67 6.53 6.58
CA GLU A 470 0.91 7.54 7.33
C GLU A 470 0.34 8.65 6.43
N LEU A 471 0.91 8.84 5.22
CA LEU A 471 0.58 9.98 4.37
C LEU A 471 -0.87 9.96 3.88
N TYR A 472 -1.40 8.80 3.49
CA TYR A 472 -2.78 8.69 3.01
C TYR A 472 -3.79 9.15 4.08
N ALA A 473 -3.62 8.71 5.33
CA ALA A 473 -4.47 9.15 6.43
C ALA A 473 -4.38 10.67 6.63
N PHE A 474 -3.16 11.24 6.60
CA PHE A 474 -2.95 12.69 6.67
C PHE A 474 -3.67 13.44 5.54
N LEU A 475 -3.55 12.97 4.29
CA LEU A 475 -4.24 13.55 3.13
C LEU A 475 -5.78 13.48 3.27
N THR A 476 -6.32 12.37 3.78
CA THR A 476 -7.77 12.26 4.05
C THR A 476 -8.25 13.22 5.14
N THR A 477 -7.48 13.41 6.21
CA THR A 477 -7.75 14.42 7.26
C THR A 477 -7.77 15.83 6.67
N LEU A 478 -6.79 16.19 5.83
CA LEU A 478 -6.78 17.49 5.18
C LEU A 478 -8.01 17.69 4.28
N LEU A 479 -8.45 16.67 3.56
CA LEU A 479 -9.60 16.73 2.64
C LEU A 479 -10.99 16.54 3.29
N ASP A 480 -11.10 16.39 4.61
CA ASP A 480 -12.34 16.01 5.33
C ASP A 480 -12.94 14.66 4.91
N LEU A 481 -12.11 13.74 4.43
CA LEU A 481 -12.51 12.43 3.94
C LEU A 481 -12.49 11.39 5.06
N VAL A 482 -13.37 10.39 4.96
CA VAL A 482 -13.19 9.12 5.68
C VAL A 482 -12.20 8.27 4.88
N PRO A 483 -11.06 7.83 5.46
CA PRO A 483 -10.13 6.94 4.77
C PRO A 483 -10.71 5.54 4.59
N ALA A 484 -10.32 4.88 3.51
CA ALA A 484 -10.44 3.43 3.36
C ALA A 484 -9.51 2.71 4.36
N PRO A 485 -9.72 1.41 4.66
CA PRO A 485 -8.81 0.63 5.51
C PRO A 485 -7.37 0.66 4.97
N ASN A 486 -6.43 1.05 5.83
CA ASN A 486 -5.02 1.27 5.50
C ASN A 486 -4.12 0.99 6.72
N ASN A 487 -2.80 1.09 6.57
CA ASN A 487 -1.81 0.76 7.59
C ASN A 487 -1.32 1.96 8.43
N ALA A 488 -1.89 3.16 8.29
CA ALA A 488 -1.53 4.32 9.10
C ALA A 488 -1.90 4.11 10.59
N THR A 489 -1.00 4.53 11.47
CA THR A 489 -1.10 4.40 12.93
C THR A 489 -1.26 5.75 13.65
N LEU A 490 -0.88 6.85 13.00
CA LEU A 490 -0.92 8.21 13.54
C LEU A 490 -2.30 8.88 13.38
N ASN A 491 -3.30 8.16 12.86
CA ASN A 491 -4.68 8.64 12.65
C ASN A 491 -4.76 9.97 11.88
N GLY A 492 -3.85 10.17 10.92
CA GLY A 492 -3.77 11.39 10.10
C GLY A 492 -3.26 12.64 10.81
N ILE A 493 -2.71 12.51 12.02
CA ILE A 493 -2.01 13.58 12.75
C ILE A 493 -0.55 13.13 12.97
N LEU A 494 0.34 13.57 12.08
CA LEU A 494 1.79 13.38 12.20
C LEU A 494 2.33 14.08 13.47
N LYS A 495 3.47 13.64 14.03
CA LYS A 495 3.98 14.12 15.33
C LYS A 495 5.46 14.51 15.29
#